data_AF-A0A519KZD3-F1
#
_entry.id   AF-A0A519KZD3-F1
#
_cell.length_a   1.000
_cell.length_b   1.000
_cell.length_c   1.000
_cell.angle_alpha   90.00
_cell.angle_beta   90.00
_cell.angle_gamma   90.00
#
_symmetry.space_group_name_H-M   'P 1'
#
loop_
_entity.id
_entity.type
_entity.pdbx_description
1 polymer ?
#
loop_
_entity_poly.entity_id
_entity_poly.type
_entity_poly.pdbx_seq_one_letter_code
_entity_poly.pdbx_strand_id
1 'polypeptide(L)'
;MIITKSENLYLEMTAKLIEKGKKKLTDVSRLASSLEIIESHINRVSTLVDTIGFSSPLEEIHFFRNIKPKFYSRRIFLVEQFNIISNIPEDTTTKILAYYKKEISFIRRYFNQNKLIYQY
;
A
#
# COMPACT_ATOMS: atom_id res chain seq x y z
N MET A 1 1.83 21.17 12.55
CA MET A 1 3.13 20.53 12.90
C MET A 1 3.10 19.03 12.64
N ILE A 2 1.96 18.35 12.86
CA ILE A 2 1.82 16.92 12.58
C ILE A 2 1.96 16.63 11.09
N ILE A 3 1.34 17.44 10.22
CA ILE A 3 1.32 17.19 8.77
C ILE A 3 2.74 17.05 8.22
N THR A 4 3.61 18.02 8.46
CA THR A 4 5.01 18.00 8.00
C THR A 4 5.77 16.78 8.55
N LYS A 5 5.56 16.42 9.82
CA LYS A 5 6.19 15.22 10.40
C LYS A 5 5.68 13.93 9.76
N SER A 6 4.37 13.82 9.51
CA SER A 6 3.77 12.68 8.82
C SER A 6 4.20 12.59 7.34
N GLU A 7 4.38 13.72 6.66
CA GLU A 7 4.93 13.77 5.30
C GLU A 7 6.38 13.29 5.26
N ASN A 8 7.20 13.73 6.22
CA ASN A 8 8.57 13.23 6.34
C ASN A 8 8.61 11.72 6.61
N LEU A 9 7.72 11.20 7.46
CA LEU A 9 7.56 9.75 7.68
C LEU A 9 7.14 9.02 6.40
N TYR A 10 6.29 9.64 5.57
CA TYR A 10 5.90 9.07 4.29
C TYR A 10 7.08 9.02 3.31
N LEU A 11 7.87 10.08 3.22
CA LEU A 11 9.09 10.12 2.39
C LEU A 11 10.15 9.10 2.86
N GLU A 12 10.32 8.97 4.17
CA GLU A 12 11.20 7.96 4.77
C GLU A 12 10.74 6.55 4.38
N MET A 13 9.43 6.28 4.49
CA MET A 13 8.84 5.00 4.10
C MET A 13 9.06 4.70 2.62
N THR A 14 8.78 5.66 1.72
CA THR A 14 8.95 5.44 0.28
C THR A 14 10.40 5.22 -0.11
N ALA A 15 11.34 5.93 0.50
CA ALA A 15 12.78 5.71 0.28
C ALA A 15 13.20 4.28 0.66
N LYS A 16 12.78 3.79 1.84
CA LYS A 16 13.05 2.42 2.29
C LYS A 16 12.44 1.37 1.37
N LEU A 17 11.23 1.61 0.88
CA LEU A 17 10.56 0.71 -0.08
C LEU A 17 11.28 0.66 -1.42
N ILE A 18 11.77 1.80 -1.92
CA ILE A 18 12.57 1.87 -3.17
C ILE A 18 13.89 1.11 -3.00
N GLU A 19 14.56 1.28 -1.87
CA GLU A 19 15.81 0.57 -1.58
C GLU A 19 15.60 -0.96 -1.60
N LYS A 20 14.55 -1.46 -0.91
CA LYS A 20 14.18 -2.88 -0.96
C LYS A 20 13.68 -3.34 -2.34
N GLY A 21 13.12 -2.43 -3.13
CA GLY A 21 12.61 -2.67 -4.48
C GLY A 21 13.68 -3.05 -5.52
N LYS A 22 14.98 -2.93 -5.19
CA LYS A 22 16.08 -3.36 -6.06
C LYS A 22 16.20 -4.89 -6.20
N LYS A 23 15.52 -5.66 -5.35
CA LYS A 23 15.42 -7.13 -5.45
C LYS A 23 14.31 -7.54 -6.44
N LYS A 24 14.34 -8.79 -6.96
CA LYS A 24 13.36 -9.30 -7.94
C LYS A 24 11.91 -9.09 -7.49
N LEU A 25 11.03 -8.75 -8.44
CA LEU A 25 9.61 -8.49 -8.20
C LEU A 25 8.86 -9.68 -7.59
N THR A 26 9.23 -10.91 -7.95
CA THR A 26 8.60 -12.18 -7.52
C THR A 26 9.08 -12.67 -6.15
N ASP A 27 9.97 -11.95 -5.48
CA ASP A 27 10.46 -12.33 -4.16
C ASP A 27 9.38 -12.06 -3.10
N VAL A 28 8.73 -13.13 -2.62
CA VAL A 28 7.71 -13.07 -1.56
C VAL A 28 8.31 -12.55 -0.25
N SER A 29 9.57 -12.89 0.04
CA SER A 29 10.28 -12.41 1.23
C SER A 29 10.47 -10.89 1.18
N ARG A 30 10.78 -10.34 0.00
CA ARG A 30 10.83 -8.89 -0.23
C ARG A 30 9.48 -8.22 0.07
N LEU A 31 8.37 -8.81 -0.34
CA LEU A 31 7.03 -8.27 -0.13
C LEU A 31 6.64 -8.30 1.35
N ALA A 32 6.87 -9.41 2.05
CA ALA A 32 6.64 -9.52 3.49
C ALA A 32 7.44 -8.46 4.26
N SER A 33 8.73 -8.36 3.95
CA SER A 33 9.63 -7.31 4.45
C SER A 33 9.14 -5.88 4.17
N SER A 34 8.50 -5.66 3.03
CA SER A 34 7.99 -4.34 2.63
C SER A 34 6.70 -4.01 3.37
N LEU A 35 5.85 -5.01 3.63
CA LEU A 35 4.67 -4.87 4.48
C LEU A 35 5.05 -4.51 5.92
N GLU A 36 6.06 -5.16 6.50
CA GLU A 36 6.58 -4.81 7.83
C GLU A 36 7.01 -3.34 7.93
N ILE A 37 7.69 -2.84 6.88
CA ILE A 37 8.08 -1.43 6.80
C ILE A 37 6.83 -0.55 6.82
N ILE A 38 5.82 -0.84 5.99
CA ILE A 38 4.60 -0.04 5.93
C ILE A 38 3.87 -0.05 7.27
N GLU A 39 3.66 -1.23 7.87
CA GLU A 39 2.98 -1.36 9.17
C GLU A 39 3.71 -0.59 10.27
N SER A 40 5.05 -0.67 10.31
CA SER A 40 5.87 0.10 11.24
C SER A 40 5.65 1.61 11.07
N HIS A 41 5.57 2.12 9.83
CA HIS A 41 5.35 3.55 9.60
C HIS A 41 3.90 3.98 9.87
N ILE A 42 2.91 3.12 9.62
CA ILE A 42 1.51 3.36 10.01
C ILE A 42 1.41 3.47 11.53
N ASN A 43 2.06 2.58 12.28
CA ASN A 43 2.09 2.63 13.73
C ASN A 43 2.78 3.91 14.23
N ARG A 44 3.96 4.26 13.66
CA ARG A 44 4.66 5.51 14.00
C ARG A 44 3.79 6.75 13.77
N VAL A 45 3.06 6.80 12.65
CA VAL A 45 2.14 7.91 12.36
C VAL A 45 0.96 7.94 13.33
N SER A 46 0.42 6.77 13.70
CA SER A 46 -0.68 6.69 14.66
C SER A 46 -0.24 7.17 16.04
N THR A 47 0.91 6.69 16.53
CA THR A 47 1.51 7.17 17.78
C THR A 47 1.83 8.66 17.74
N LEU A 48 2.25 9.19 16.60
CA LEU A 48 2.49 10.64 16.44
C LEU A 48 1.19 11.44 16.63
N VAL A 49 0.07 10.95 16.10
CA VAL A 49 -1.24 11.57 16.28
C VAL A 49 -1.68 11.49 17.74
N ASP A 50 -1.53 10.33 18.39
CA ASP A 50 -1.93 10.13 19.78
C ASP A 50 -1.10 10.99 20.76
N THR A 51 0.17 11.24 20.45
CA THR A 51 1.08 11.98 21.34
C THR A 51 1.02 13.49 21.19
N ILE A 52 0.89 13.99 19.95
CA ILE A 52 0.91 15.43 19.67
C ILE A 52 -0.50 16.01 19.61
N GLY A 53 -1.47 15.25 19.09
CA GLY A 53 -2.81 15.74 18.80
C GLY A 53 -2.85 16.81 17.69
N PHE A 54 -4.04 17.11 17.19
CA PHE A 54 -4.19 18.12 16.14
C PHE A 54 -4.28 19.53 16.72
N SER A 55 -3.61 20.49 16.08
CA SER A 55 -3.62 21.90 16.50
C SER A 55 -4.93 22.59 16.10
N SER A 56 -5.67 22.04 15.14
CA SER A 56 -6.96 22.55 14.69
C SER A 56 -7.79 21.47 13.98
N PRO A 57 -9.12 21.64 13.88
CA PRO A 57 -9.98 20.75 13.08
C PRO A 57 -9.57 20.69 11.60
N LEU A 58 -9.03 21.78 11.04
CA LEU A 58 -8.55 21.79 9.65
C LEU A 58 -7.31 20.91 9.46
N GLU A 59 -6.40 20.90 10.45
CA GLU A 59 -5.23 20.01 10.43
C GLU A 59 -5.66 18.54 10.50
N GLU A 60 -6.65 18.23 11.34
CA GLU A 60 -7.24 16.89 11.46
C GLU A 60 -7.91 16.42 10.15
N ILE A 61 -8.77 17.26 9.57
CA ILE A 61 -9.43 16.97 8.29
C ILE A 61 -8.38 16.72 7.21
N HIS A 62 -7.34 17.55 7.12
CA HIS A 62 -6.28 17.36 6.14
C HIS A 62 -5.53 16.05 6.35
N PHE A 63 -5.22 15.70 7.60
CA PHE A 63 -4.55 14.45 7.94
C PHE A 63 -5.36 13.23 7.48
N PHE A 64 -6.63 13.14 7.87
CA PHE A 64 -7.46 11.99 7.54
C PHE A 64 -7.84 11.92 6.06
N ARG A 65 -7.97 13.06 5.38
CA ARG A 65 -8.32 13.11 3.96
C ARG A 65 -7.14 12.87 3.03
N ASN A 66 -5.95 13.35 3.37
CA ASN A 66 -4.82 13.38 2.43
C ASN A 66 -3.60 12.58 2.90
N ILE A 67 -3.30 12.60 4.20
CA ILE A 67 -2.06 12.00 4.72
C ILE A 67 -2.26 10.52 5.03
N LYS A 68 -3.24 10.18 5.89
CA LYS A 68 -3.54 8.79 6.25
C LYS A 68 -3.76 7.90 5.02
N PRO A 69 -4.54 8.32 3.98
CA PRO A 69 -4.76 7.48 2.80
C PRO A 69 -3.50 7.14 2.00
N LYS A 70 -2.44 7.97 2.04
CA LYS A 70 -1.17 7.67 1.35
C LYS A 70 -0.50 6.41 1.92
N PHE A 71 -0.54 6.20 3.23
CA PHE A 71 0.02 5.01 3.85
C PHE A 71 -0.82 3.77 3.57
N TYR A 72 -2.13 3.89 3.75
CA TYR A 72 -3.07 2.77 3.60
C TYR A 72 -3.20 2.32 2.14
N SER A 73 -3.18 3.24 1.17
CA SER A 73 -3.17 2.87 -0.26
C SER A 73 -1.93 2.04 -0.62
N ARG A 74 -0.74 2.37 -0.07
CA ARG A 74 0.47 1.56 -0.25
C ARG A 74 0.38 0.19 0.40
N ARG A 75 -0.19 0.12 1.60
CA ARG A 75 -0.48 -1.15 2.28
C ARG A 75 -1.38 -2.04 1.43
N ILE A 76 -2.53 -1.53 1.01
CA ILE A 76 -3.50 -2.25 0.17
C ILE A 76 -2.81 -2.76 -1.10
N PHE A 77 -2.08 -1.88 -1.79
CA PHE A 77 -1.35 -2.27 -3.00
C PHE A 77 -0.37 -3.44 -2.77
N LEU A 78 0.44 -3.38 -1.70
CA LEU A 78 1.39 -4.45 -1.41
C LEU A 78 0.71 -5.75 -0.96
N VAL A 79 -0.39 -5.68 -0.22
CA VAL A 79 -1.18 -6.87 0.17
C VAL A 79 -1.74 -7.55 -1.08
N GLU A 80 -2.34 -6.80 -2.00
CA GLU A 80 -2.83 -7.35 -3.26
C GLU A 80 -1.70 -7.98 -4.08
N GLN A 81 -0.56 -7.29 -4.18
CA GLN A 81 0.62 -7.82 -4.87
C GLN A 81 1.14 -9.11 -4.21
N PHE A 82 1.21 -9.15 -2.88
CA PHE A 82 1.61 -10.33 -2.12
C PHE A 82 0.67 -11.51 -2.37
N ASN A 83 -0.64 -11.27 -2.34
CA ASN A 83 -1.66 -12.29 -2.59
C ASN A 83 -1.55 -12.85 -4.00
N ILE A 84 -1.32 -12.01 -5.01
CA ILE A 84 -1.14 -12.47 -6.40
C ILE A 84 0.13 -13.33 -6.51
N ILE A 85 1.26 -12.85 -5.97
CA ILE A 85 2.55 -13.54 -6.14
C ILE A 85 2.62 -14.84 -5.34
N SER A 86 2.05 -14.87 -4.14
CA SER A 86 2.09 -16.06 -3.26
C SER A 86 1.16 -17.18 -3.75
N ASN A 87 0.17 -16.86 -4.58
CA ASN A 87 -0.78 -17.84 -5.14
C ASN A 87 -0.44 -18.25 -6.58
N ILE A 88 0.71 -17.85 -7.11
CA ILE A 88 1.16 -18.32 -8.42
C ILE A 88 1.32 -19.84 -8.36
N PRO A 89 0.68 -20.62 -9.25
CA PRO A 89 0.84 -22.06 -9.27
C PRO A 89 2.26 -22.46 -9.71
N GLU A 90 2.88 -23.39 -8.98
CA GLU A 90 4.16 -24.04 -9.36
C GLU A 90 3.93 -25.09 -10.45
N ASP A 91 3.48 -24.66 -11.62
CA ASP A 91 3.09 -25.55 -12.71
C ASP A 91 3.63 -25.01 -14.05
N THR A 92 3.23 -25.66 -15.14
CA THR A 92 3.50 -25.25 -16.52
C THR A 92 3.17 -23.78 -16.76
N THR A 93 3.97 -23.16 -17.64
CA THR A 93 3.78 -21.78 -18.10
C THR A 93 2.34 -21.49 -18.55
N THR A 94 1.64 -22.49 -19.11
CA THR A 94 0.24 -22.40 -19.53
C THR A 94 -0.70 -22.13 -18.35
N LYS A 95 -0.53 -22.82 -17.22
CA LYS A 95 -1.34 -22.62 -16.01
C LYS A 95 -0.99 -21.32 -15.30
N ILE A 96 0.28 -20.92 -15.28
CA ILE A 96 0.71 -19.60 -14.78
C ILE A 96 0.05 -18.47 -15.61
N LEU A 97 0.04 -18.59 -16.94
CA LEU A 97 -0.62 -17.62 -17.81
C LEU A 97 -2.14 -17.57 -17.57
N ALA A 98 -2.78 -18.73 -17.41
CA ALA A 98 -4.21 -18.81 -17.10
C ALA A 98 -4.53 -18.14 -15.75
N TYR A 99 -3.67 -18.34 -14.74
CA TYR A 99 -3.75 -17.67 -13.45
C TYR A 99 -3.71 -16.15 -13.59
N TYR A 100 -2.68 -15.59 -14.24
CA TYR A 100 -2.60 -14.13 -14.43
C TYR A 100 -3.77 -13.55 -15.21
N LYS A 101 -4.28 -14.25 -16.24
CA LYS A 101 -5.47 -13.83 -16.98
C LYS A 101 -6.71 -13.76 -16.08
N LYS A 102 -6.85 -14.73 -15.16
CA LYS A 102 -7.93 -14.73 -14.16
C LYS A 102 -7.81 -13.54 -13.20
N GLU A 103 -6.61 -13.28 -12.67
CA GLU A 103 -6.36 -12.13 -11.79
C GLU A 103 -6.67 -10.79 -12.48
N ILE A 104 -6.24 -10.62 -13.73
CA ILE A 104 -6.57 -9.42 -14.53
C ILE A 104 -8.08 -9.27 -14.73
N SER A 105 -8.78 -10.37 -15.02
CA SER A 105 -10.25 -10.36 -15.16
C SER A 105 -10.95 -9.94 -13.87
N PHE A 106 -10.48 -10.44 -12.73
CA PHE A 106 -10.97 -10.05 -11.41
C PHE A 106 -10.78 -8.55 -11.16
N ILE A 107 -9.58 -8.03 -11.39
CA ILE A 107 -9.26 -6.60 -11.20
C ILE A 107 -10.16 -5.74 -12.09
N ARG A 108 -10.33 -6.10 -13.37
CA ARG A 108 -11.22 -5.38 -14.30
C ARG A 108 -12.66 -5.35 -13.81
N ARG A 109 -13.17 -6.49 -13.32
CA ARG A 109 -14.53 -6.58 -12.77
C ARG A 109 -14.70 -5.65 -11.57
N TYR A 110 -13.72 -5.62 -10.66
CA TYR A 110 -13.74 -4.72 -9.50
C TYR A 110 -13.83 -3.25 -9.94
N PHE A 111 -12.99 -2.81 -10.88
CA PHE A 111 -13.05 -1.43 -11.39
C PHE A 111 -14.37 -1.11 -12.10
N ASN A 112 -14.91 -2.06 -12.86
CA ASN A 112 -16.19 -1.87 -13.54
C ASN A 112 -17.35 -1.72 -12.55
N GLN A 113 -17.38 -2.54 -11.49
CA GLN A 113 -18.40 -2.47 -10.45
C GLN A 113 -18.32 -1.17 -9.64
N ASN A 114 -17.11 -0.67 -9.43
CA ASN A 114 -16.84 0.54 -8.65
C ASN A 114 -16.63 1.78 -9.53
N LYS A 115 -17.07 1.75 -10.79
CA LYS A 115 -16.78 2.80 -11.78
C LYS A 115 -17.17 4.20 -11.31
N LEU A 116 -18.28 4.33 -10.57
CA LEU A 116 -18.76 5.60 -10.03
C LEU A 116 -17.78 6.25 -9.05
N ILE A 117 -17.00 5.46 -8.32
CA ILE A 117 -15.99 5.96 -7.36
C ILE A 117 -14.82 6.63 -8.09
N TYR A 118 -14.52 6.18 -9.31
CA TYR A 118 -13.37 6.63 -10.11
C TYR A 118 -13.71 7.74 -11.12
N GLN A 119 -14.97 8.18 -11.19
CA GLN A 119 -15.42 9.25 -12.08
C GLN A 119 -15.38 10.65 -11.42
N TYR A 120 -14.86 10.73 -10.20
CA TYR A 120 -14.69 11.97 -9.41
C TYR A 120 -13.34 12.63 -9.71
#